data_AF-A0A1C3EIQ1-F1
#
_entry.id   AF-A0A1C3EIQ1-F1
#
_cell.length_a   1.000
_cell.length_b   1.000
_cell.length_c   1.000
_cell.angle_alpha   90.00
_cell.angle_beta   90.00
_cell.angle_gamma   90.00
#
_symmetry.space_group_name_H-M   'P 1'
#
loop_
_entity.id
_entity.type
_entity.pdbx_description
1 polymer ?
#
loop_
_entity_poly.entity_id
_entity_poly.type
_entity_poly.pdbx_seq_one_letter_code
_entity_poly.pdbx_strand_id
1 'polypeptide(L)'
;MPSVIDFPSRYRQTESEDDEITEMIREELNHLSSNQFMIETILSRMKPFIETLDYDLELDIEADDEEMDSITAAIPHIQSLQSRFDEVITAVISERILHEIHRFHIERANKVT
;
A
#
# COMPACT_ATOMS: atom_id res chain seq x y z
N MET A 1 -37.25 24.95 -10.80
CA MET A 1 -36.40 23.77 -10.50
C MET A 1 -34.99 24.31 -10.29
N PRO A 2 -34.42 24.30 -9.07
CA PRO A 2 -33.06 24.76 -8.90
C PRO A 2 -32.11 23.66 -9.39
N SER A 3 -31.27 23.98 -10.36
CA SER A 3 -30.18 23.11 -10.81
C SER A 3 -29.11 23.07 -9.71
N VAL A 4 -29.05 21.95 -9.00
CA VAL A 4 -27.95 21.65 -8.08
C VAL A 4 -26.69 21.49 -8.94
N ILE A 5 -25.72 22.37 -8.74
CA ILE A 5 -24.38 22.19 -9.30
C ILE A 5 -23.68 21.23 -8.36
N ASP A 6 -23.41 20.01 -8.83
CA ASP A 6 -22.63 19.05 -8.06
C ASP A 6 -21.21 19.62 -7.86
N PHE A 7 -20.83 19.77 -6.59
CA PHE A 7 -19.45 20.07 -6.23
C PHE A 7 -18.55 18.92 -6.69
N PRO A 8 -17.35 19.17 -7.22
CA PRO A 8 -16.43 18.11 -7.58
C PRO A 8 -15.97 17.42 -6.30
N SER A 9 -16.65 16.35 -5.93
CA SER A 9 -16.15 15.42 -4.92
C SER A 9 -14.93 14.73 -5.53
N ARG A 10 -13.73 15.30 -5.29
CA ARG A 10 -12.44 14.59 -5.37
C ARG A 10 -12.32 13.49 -4.30
N TYR A 11 -13.45 12.86 -4.00
CA TYR A 11 -13.56 11.63 -3.25
C TYR A 11 -14.43 10.75 -4.11
N ARG A 12 -13.88 10.35 -5.26
CA ARG A 12 -14.27 9.05 -5.78
C ARG A 12 -13.88 8.12 -4.64
N GLN A 13 -14.87 7.62 -3.91
CA GLN A 13 -14.72 6.33 -3.26
C GLN A 13 -14.48 5.38 -4.42
N THR A 14 -13.22 5.29 -4.85
CA THR A 14 -12.76 4.13 -5.58
C THR A 14 -13.05 3.03 -4.58
N GLU A 15 -14.11 2.26 -4.84
CA GLU A 15 -14.23 0.94 -4.27
C GLU A 15 -12.85 0.33 -4.49
N SER A 16 -12.10 0.20 -3.39
CA SER A 16 -10.72 -0.25 -3.41
C SER A 16 -10.75 -1.62 -4.06
N GLU A 17 -10.50 -1.67 -5.37
CA GLU A 17 -9.90 -2.83 -6.00
C GLU A 17 -8.76 -3.19 -5.07
N ASP A 18 -8.77 -4.43 -4.57
CA ASP A 18 -7.78 -4.87 -3.60
C ASP A 18 -6.40 -4.50 -4.15
N ASP A 19 -5.77 -3.55 -3.46
CA ASP A 19 -4.53 -2.91 -3.86
C ASP A 19 -3.50 -4.01 -4.14
N GLU A 20 -2.63 -3.86 -5.16
CA GLU A 20 -1.70 -4.94 -5.56
C GLU A 20 -0.82 -5.39 -4.37
N ILE A 21 -0.47 -4.42 -3.51
CA ILE A 21 0.23 -4.64 -2.24
C ILE A 21 -0.63 -5.42 -1.24
N THR A 22 -1.93 -5.14 -1.17
CA THR A 22 -2.88 -5.84 -0.27
C THR A 22 -3.00 -7.31 -0.65
N GLU A 23 -3.09 -7.63 -1.95
CA GLU A 23 -3.13 -9.03 -2.42
C GLU A 23 -1.83 -9.76 -2.15
N MET A 24 -0.68 -9.14 -2.45
CA MET A 24 0.62 -9.73 -2.15
C MET A 24 0.79 -10.06 -0.66
N ILE A 25 0.37 -9.15 0.23
CA ILE A 25 0.39 -9.39 1.68
C ILE A 25 -0.56 -10.54 2.06
N ARG A 26 -1.74 -10.60 1.44
CA ARG A 26 -2.74 -11.65 1.68
C ARG A 26 -2.22 -13.03 1.28
N GLU A 27 -1.56 -13.16 0.12
CA GLU A 27 -0.97 -14.42 -0.33
C GLU A 27 0.13 -14.91 0.63
N GLU A 28 1.04 -14.03 1.02
CA GLU A 28 2.12 -14.36 1.98
C GLU A 28 1.56 -14.76 3.36
N LEU A 29 0.54 -14.06 3.85
CA LEU A 29 -0.12 -14.41 5.11
C LEU A 29 -0.84 -15.77 5.04
N ASN A 30 -1.44 -16.10 3.90
CA ASN A 30 -2.06 -17.40 3.66
C ASN A 30 -1.02 -18.54 3.62
N HIS A 31 0.21 -18.27 3.16
CA HIS A 31 1.31 -19.23 3.23
C HIS A 31 1.79 -19.47 4.67
N LEU A 32 1.78 -18.43 5.50
CA LEU A 32 2.25 -18.51 6.90
C LEU A 32 1.21 -19.09 7.87
N SER A 33 -0.09 -18.96 7.57
CA SER A 33 -1.14 -19.39 8.49
C SER A 33 -2.43 -19.79 7.78
N SER A 34 -3.08 -20.85 8.25
CA SER A 34 -4.44 -21.20 7.82
C SER A 34 -5.54 -20.45 8.59
N ASN A 35 -5.19 -19.57 9.52
CA ASN A 35 -6.15 -18.84 10.35
C ASN A 35 -6.68 -17.60 9.62
N GLN A 36 -7.74 -17.78 8.83
CA GLN A 36 -8.36 -16.70 8.05
C GLN A 36 -8.75 -15.48 8.88
N PHE A 37 -9.23 -15.67 10.11
CA PHE A 37 -9.58 -14.54 10.99
C PHE A 37 -8.37 -13.67 11.36
N MET A 38 -7.20 -14.29 11.54
CA MET A 38 -5.96 -13.56 11.80
C MET A 38 -5.52 -12.77 10.57
N ILE A 39 -5.61 -13.39 9.38
CA ILE A 39 -5.26 -12.75 8.10
C ILE A 39 -6.12 -11.51 7.88
N GLU A 40 -7.45 -11.64 7.96
CA GLU A 40 -8.40 -10.53 7.82
C GLU A 40 -8.14 -9.42 8.85
N THR A 41 -7.83 -9.79 10.10
CA THR A 41 -7.52 -8.81 11.15
C THR A 41 -6.24 -8.04 10.84
N ILE A 42 -5.20 -8.71 10.34
CA ILE A 42 -3.92 -8.07 9.98
C ILE A 42 -4.13 -7.17 8.77
N LEU A 43 -4.79 -7.65 7.71
CA LEU A 43 -5.09 -6.85 6.50
C LEU A 43 -5.88 -5.59 6.84
N SER A 44 -6.91 -5.70 7.67
CA SER A 44 -7.68 -4.53 8.13
C SER A 44 -6.85 -3.50 8.87
N ARG A 45 -5.83 -3.92 9.64
CA ARG A 45 -4.92 -3.00 10.36
C ARG A 45 -3.82 -2.43 9.47
N MET A 46 -3.46 -3.16 8.41
CA MET A 46 -2.46 -2.74 7.42
C MET A 46 -3.04 -1.76 6.40
N LYS A 47 -4.34 -1.82 6.12
CA LYS A 47 -5.01 -0.96 5.13
C LYS A 47 -4.60 0.53 5.17
N PRO A 48 -4.68 1.26 6.30
CA PRO A 48 -4.28 2.67 6.33
C PRO A 48 -2.78 2.91 6.07
N PHE A 49 -1.94 1.92 6.36
CA PHE A 49 -0.51 2.00 6.08
C PHE A 49 -0.22 1.80 4.59
N ILE A 50 -0.92 0.86 3.95
CA ILE A 50 -0.82 0.63 2.50
C ILE A 50 -1.31 1.86 1.73
N GLU A 51 -2.46 2.41 2.11
CA GLU A 51 -3.02 3.64 1.49
C GLU A 51 -2.06 4.85 1.59
N THR A 52 -1.27 4.92 2.68
CA THR A 52 -0.26 6.00 2.83
C THR A 52 0.93 5.77 1.90
N LEU A 53 1.36 4.52 1.74
CA LEU A 53 2.47 4.18 0.84
C LEU A 53 2.09 4.45 -0.62
N ASP A 54 0.89 4.05 -1.04
CA ASP A 54 0.41 4.22 -2.41
C ASP A 54 0.34 5.71 -2.81
N TYR A 55 -0.17 6.56 -1.91
CA TYR A 55 -0.20 8.01 -2.10
C TYR A 55 1.20 8.66 -2.21
N ASP A 56 2.18 8.17 -1.45
CA ASP A 56 3.53 8.73 -1.45
C ASP A 56 4.37 8.26 -2.66
N LEU A 57 3.92 7.23 -3.40
CA LEU A 57 4.61 6.61 -4.53
C LEU A 57 4.16 7.10 -5.91
N GLU A 58 3.00 7.77 -6.03
CA GLU A 58 2.57 8.41 -7.28
C GLU A 58 3.51 9.58 -7.64
N LEU A 59 4.52 9.29 -8.47
CA LEU A 59 5.40 10.28 -9.07
C LEU A 59 5.03 10.48 -10.54
N ASP A 60 4.03 11.32 -10.80
CA ASP A 60 3.68 11.74 -12.17
C ASP A 60 4.71 12.75 -12.68
N ILE A 61 5.53 12.33 -13.65
CA ILE A 61 6.47 13.20 -14.35
C ILE A 61 5.84 13.59 -15.70
N GLU A 62 5.20 14.76 -15.76
CA GLU A 62 4.86 15.42 -17.03
C GLU A 62 6.14 16.00 -17.65
N ALA A 63 6.42 15.65 -18.90
CA ALA A 63 7.62 16.05 -19.60
C ALA A 63 7.27 16.69 -20.95
N ASP A 64 7.84 17.87 -21.22
CA ASP A 64 7.72 18.56 -22.50
C ASP A 64 8.82 18.09 -23.47
N ASP A 65 8.59 18.20 -24.78
CA ASP A 65 9.42 17.57 -25.83
C ASP A 65 10.89 18.06 -25.83
N GLU A 66 11.19 19.21 -25.22
CA GLU A 66 12.54 19.79 -25.12
C GLU A 66 13.42 19.15 -24.03
N GLU A 67 12.82 18.40 -23.09
CA GLU A 67 13.51 17.79 -21.93
C GLU A 67 13.69 16.27 -22.05
N MET A 68 13.20 15.67 -23.14
CA MET A 68 13.21 14.21 -23.39
C MET A 68 14.61 13.60 -23.34
N ASP A 69 15.64 14.26 -23.86
CA ASP A 69 17.02 13.75 -23.82
C ASP A 69 17.58 13.73 -22.38
N SER A 70 17.20 14.70 -21.55
CA SER A 70 17.59 14.76 -20.14
C SER A 70 16.87 13.71 -19.30
N ILE A 71 15.59 13.47 -19.60
CA ILE A 71 14.77 12.45 -18.92
C ILE A 71 15.26 11.05 -19.28
N THR A 72 15.57 10.80 -20.56
CA THR A 72 16.08 9.50 -21.00
C THR A 72 17.38 9.12 -20.28
N ALA A 73 18.23 10.11 -19.96
CA ALA A 73 19.43 9.92 -19.14
C ALA A 73 19.12 9.72 -17.64
N ALA A 74 17.99 10.26 -17.14
CA ALA A 74 17.56 10.13 -15.76
C ALA A 74 16.78 8.83 -15.46
N ILE A 75 16.14 8.21 -16.46
CA ILE A 75 15.36 6.97 -16.32
C ILE A 75 16.13 5.87 -15.55
N PRO A 76 17.40 5.54 -15.88
CA PRO A 76 18.13 4.50 -15.16
C PRO A 76 18.37 4.85 -13.68
N HIS A 77 18.56 6.14 -13.38
CA HIS A 77 18.72 6.61 -12.01
C HIS A 77 17.40 6.56 -11.24
N ILE A 78 16.29 6.90 -11.89
CA ILE A 78 14.93 6.79 -11.33
C ILE A 78 14.59 5.31 -11.06
N GLN A 79 14.87 4.41 -12.00
CA GLN A 79 14.66 2.97 -11.82
C GLN A 79 15.53 2.39 -10.69
N SER A 80 16.79 2.82 -10.60
CA SER A 80 17.67 2.43 -9.48
C SER A 80 17.16 2.97 -8.14
N LEU A 81 16.54 4.15 -8.13
CA LEU A 81 15.95 4.73 -6.94
C LEU A 81 14.67 3.98 -6.54
N GLN A 82 13.78 3.68 -7.49
CA GLN A 82 12.58 2.87 -7.30
C GLN A 82 12.93 1.50 -6.71
N SER A 83 13.88 0.77 -7.30
CA SER A 83 14.29 -0.54 -6.78
C SER A 83 14.82 -0.48 -5.33
N ARG A 84 15.53 0.59 -4.96
CA ARG A 84 15.97 0.79 -3.57
C ARG A 84 14.81 1.14 -2.63
N PHE A 85 13.84 1.90 -3.12
CA PHE A 85 12.62 2.19 -2.38
C PHE A 85 11.80 0.91 -2.17
N ASP A 86 11.66 0.07 -3.18
CA ASP A 86 10.94 -1.20 -3.10
C ASP A 86 11.55 -2.13 -2.04
N GLU A 87 12.89 -2.22 -1.98
CA GLU A 87 13.59 -3.00 -0.94
C GLU A 87 13.28 -2.47 0.47
N VAL A 88 13.29 -1.15 0.65
CA VAL A 88 13.00 -0.51 1.94
C VAL A 88 11.53 -0.70 2.32
N ILE A 89 10.61 -0.47 1.38
CA ILE A 89 9.17 -0.65 1.57
C ILE A 89 8.88 -2.10 1.96
N THR A 90 9.47 -3.06 1.24
CA THR A 90 9.33 -4.49 1.54
C THR A 90 9.80 -4.81 2.97
N ALA A 91 10.95 -4.28 3.39
CA ALA A 91 11.46 -4.50 4.74
C ALA A 91 10.53 -3.91 5.82
N VAL A 92 10.04 -2.69 5.60
CA VAL A 92 9.13 -2.01 6.53
C VAL A 92 7.77 -2.71 6.60
N ILE A 93 7.19 -3.09 5.46
CA ILE A 93 5.94 -3.87 5.40
C ILE A 93 6.11 -5.19 6.14
N SER A 94 7.21 -5.91 5.89
CA SER A 94 7.50 -7.19 6.53
C SER A 94 7.60 -7.06 8.05
N GLU A 95 8.35 -6.07 8.54
CA GLU A 95 8.45 -5.79 9.97
C GLU A 95 7.10 -5.46 10.58
N ARG A 96 6.29 -4.64 9.89
CA ARG A 96 4.97 -4.24 10.35
C ARG A 96 4.00 -5.42 10.44
N ILE A 97 4.02 -6.32 9.47
CA ILE A 97 3.23 -7.55 9.47
C ILE A 97 3.60 -8.44 10.65
N LEU A 98 4.90 -8.67 10.87
CA LEU A 98 5.39 -9.46 12.01
C LEU A 98 4.93 -8.87 13.34
N HIS A 99 4.97 -7.55 13.47
CA HIS A 99 4.47 -6.85 14.65
C HIS A 99 2.97 -7.08 14.88
N GLU A 100 2.14 -6.99 13.83
CA GLU A 100 0.70 -7.24 13.96
C GLU A 100 0.36 -8.71 14.25
N ILE A 101 1.10 -9.66 13.66
CA ILE A 101 1.01 -11.08 14.02
C ILE A 101 1.30 -11.26 15.51
N HIS A 102 2.40 -10.70 16.01
CA HIS A 102 2.78 -10.81 17.41
C HIS A 102 1.71 -10.22 18.33
N ARG A 103 1.22 -9.03 17.99
CA ARG A 103 0.18 -8.33 18.73
C ARG A 103 -1.13 -9.12 18.77
N PHE A 104 -1.54 -9.72 17.65
CA PHE A 104 -2.73 -10.58 17.59
C PHE A 104 -2.64 -11.74 18.58
N HIS A 105 -1.49 -12.41 18.64
CA HIS A 105 -1.28 -13.54 19.56
C HIS A 105 -1.33 -13.11 21.02
N ILE A 106 -0.75 -11.96 21.38
CA ILE A 106 -0.84 -11.40 22.74
C ILE A 106 -2.30 -11.08 23.09
N GLU A 107 -3.02 -10.37 22.22
CA GLU A 107 -4.42 -10.00 22.46
C GLU A 107 -5.31 -11.22 22.62
N ARG A 108 -5.07 -12.27 21.82
CA ARG A 108 -5.78 -13.55 21.95
C ARG A 108 -5.46 -14.23 23.27
N ALA A 109 -4.19 -14.28 23.69
CA ALA A 109 -3.78 -14.89 24.95
C ALA A 109 -4.40 -14.16 26.16
N ASN A 110 -4.44 -12.83 26.12
CA ASN A 110 -4.99 -12.01 27.20
C ASN A 110 -6.52 -12.09 27.31
N LYS A 111 -7.24 -12.35 26.20
CA LYS A 111 -8.70 -12.55 26.19
C LYS A 111 -9.17 -13.92 26.70
N VAL A 112 -8.25 -14.86 26.94
CA VAL A 112 -8.57 -16.22 27.44
C VAL A 112 -8.50 -16.30 28.99
N THR A 113 -8.23 -15.17 29.65
CA THR A 113 -8.32 -14.99 31.11
C THR A 113 -9.52 -14.13 31.47
#